data_AF-A0A538JJX0-F1
#
_entry.id   AF-A0A538JJX0-F1
#
_cell.length_a   1.000
_cell.length_b   1.000
_cell.length_c   1.000
_cell.angle_alpha   90.00
_cell.angle_beta   90.00
_cell.angle_gamma   90.00
#
_symmetry.space_group_name_H-M   'P 1'
#
loop_
_entity.id
_entity.type
_entity.pdbx_description
1 polymer ?
#
loop_
_entity_poly.entity_id
_entity_poly.type
_entity_poly.pdbx_seq_one_letter_code
_entity_poly.pdbx_strand_id
1 'polypeptide(L)'
;MAPRVRFAPSPTGSLHLGNALTAVANRRFADERGGTLLLRIDDTDAARNEDAGGILRDLQWLGVVWDEGPVRQSERADRHREAARAIGSEDAEGAVRHGRVTLLRPDGSPTYQLATAVDEVDFGITHVIRGADHRANTLIQSELIRALGAEPPEYIHHGLILGPDGRKLSKRHGASTLADLRDAGIPAEAVRRYLEELGLPRHDVHLDIARIRRLAIEAIESLGDEELAARVGVPASVVPVMRGARDLVEARRFAELVLAPPERNAVSSPETLERFRELVDGGLDAKSLVRELKAVGGDLKAVRVALTGETRGPELTAVIASLPRDELLRRVDAAASTL
;
A
#
# COMPACT_ATOMS: atom_id res chain seq x y z
N MET A 1 -7.56 19.14 25.80
CA MET A 1 -8.48 19.10 24.65
C MET A 1 -8.08 17.92 23.77
N ALA A 2 -9.01 17.19 23.17
CA ALA A 2 -8.67 16.10 22.26
C ALA A 2 -7.91 16.67 21.02
N PRO A 3 -6.87 15.99 20.51
CA PRO A 3 -6.09 16.53 19.42
C PRO A 3 -6.88 16.51 18.11
N ARG A 4 -6.78 17.61 17.37
CA ARG A 4 -7.18 17.69 15.95
C ARG A 4 -5.92 17.71 15.10
N VAL A 5 -5.81 16.71 14.23
CA VAL A 5 -4.72 16.52 13.26
C VAL A 5 -5.28 16.53 11.85
N ARG A 6 -4.39 16.59 10.86
CA ARG A 6 -4.77 16.55 9.44
C ARG A 6 -3.72 15.86 8.59
N PHE A 7 -4.20 15.16 7.58
CA PHE A 7 -3.40 14.75 6.44
C PHE A 7 -3.72 15.69 5.26
N ALA A 8 -2.69 16.38 4.77
CA ALA A 8 -2.83 17.45 3.78
C ALA A 8 -1.98 17.20 2.51
N PRO A 9 -2.30 16.17 1.70
CA PRO A 9 -1.54 15.88 0.49
C PRO A 9 -1.90 16.83 -0.66
N SER A 10 -0.91 17.22 -1.46
CA SER A 10 -1.14 17.78 -2.78
C SER A 10 -1.53 16.68 -3.78
N PRO A 11 -2.47 16.93 -4.70
CA PRO A 11 -2.94 15.92 -5.63
C PRO A 11 -1.94 15.72 -6.76
N THR A 12 -0.96 14.84 -6.58
CA THR A 12 0.08 14.53 -7.59
C THR A 12 0.06 13.06 -8.00
N GLY A 13 -1.12 12.46 -8.03
CA GLY A 13 -1.33 11.04 -8.32
C GLY A 13 -1.30 10.15 -7.07
N SER A 14 -0.75 8.94 -7.20
CA SER A 14 -0.65 7.97 -6.09
C SER A 14 0.28 8.46 -4.98
N LEU A 15 -0.05 8.13 -3.73
CA LEU A 15 0.74 8.51 -2.58
C LEU A 15 2.11 7.83 -2.60
N HIS A 16 3.17 8.62 -2.42
CA HIS A 16 4.47 8.10 -2.05
C HIS A 16 4.45 7.52 -0.64
N LEU A 17 5.33 6.55 -0.35
CA LEU A 17 5.45 5.95 0.97
C LEU A 17 5.70 6.96 2.11
N GLY A 18 6.43 8.05 1.84
CA GLY A 18 6.62 9.12 2.81
C GLY A 18 5.31 9.83 3.19
N ASN A 19 4.43 10.07 2.21
CA ASN A 19 3.11 10.66 2.47
C ASN A 19 2.17 9.64 3.13
N ALA A 20 2.26 8.37 2.74
CA ALA A 20 1.54 7.28 3.40
C ALA A 20 1.93 7.15 4.87
N LEU A 21 3.23 7.28 5.21
CA LEU A 21 3.70 7.34 6.59
C LEU A 21 3.05 8.48 7.36
N THR A 22 2.99 9.68 6.76
CA THR A 22 2.31 10.83 7.35
C THR A 22 0.83 10.52 7.60
N ALA A 23 0.12 9.93 6.64
CA ALA A 23 -1.29 9.59 6.78
C ALA A 23 -1.54 8.59 7.93
N VAL A 24 -0.79 7.48 7.95
CA VAL A 24 -0.86 6.44 8.98
C VAL A 24 -0.53 7.02 10.36
N ALA A 25 0.52 7.84 10.45
CA ALA A 25 0.94 8.43 11.72
C ALA A 25 -0.10 9.42 12.26
N ASN A 26 -0.71 10.26 11.41
CA ASN A 26 -1.78 11.16 11.86
C ASN A 26 -3.01 10.37 12.33
N ARG A 27 -3.44 9.34 11.60
CA ARG A 27 -4.56 8.49 12.01
C ARG A 27 -4.31 7.82 13.36
N ARG A 28 -3.16 7.18 13.50
CA ARG A 28 -2.75 6.52 14.75
C ARG A 28 -2.67 7.51 15.91
N PHE A 29 -2.10 8.70 15.69
CA PHE A 29 -2.00 9.73 16.73
C PHE A 29 -3.37 10.18 17.23
N ALA A 30 -4.33 10.36 16.31
CA ALA A 30 -5.70 10.67 16.66
C ALA A 30 -6.34 9.51 17.44
N ASP A 31 -6.26 8.28 16.97
CA ASP A 31 -6.88 7.11 17.61
C ASP A 31 -6.38 6.90 19.04
N GLU A 32 -5.06 6.96 19.25
CA GLU A 32 -4.43 6.80 20.56
C GLU A 32 -4.84 7.86 21.59
N ARG A 33 -5.37 9.00 21.13
CA ARG A 33 -5.68 10.18 21.96
C ARG A 33 -7.15 10.60 21.90
N GLY A 34 -8.00 9.78 21.27
CA GLY A 34 -9.41 10.10 21.05
C GLY A 34 -9.62 11.41 20.27
N GLY A 35 -8.73 11.67 19.31
CA GLY A 35 -8.70 12.86 18.46
C GLY A 35 -9.43 12.71 17.13
N THR A 36 -9.27 13.73 16.27
CA THR A 36 -9.92 13.83 14.96
C THR A 36 -8.87 13.96 13.87
N LEU A 37 -9.02 13.21 12.77
CA LEU A 37 -8.26 13.35 11.53
C LEU A 37 -9.09 14.06 10.45
N LEU A 38 -8.64 15.23 10.03
CA LEU A 38 -9.15 15.92 8.84
C LEU A 38 -8.35 15.50 7.60
N LEU A 39 -9.04 15.21 6.49
CA LEU A 39 -8.42 15.13 5.17
C LEU A 39 -8.60 16.46 4.42
N ARG A 40 -7.49 17.11 4.06
CA ARG A 40 -7.47 18.33 3.25
C ARG A 40 -6.66 18.09 1.98
N ILE A 41 -7.19 18.44 0.81
CA ILE A 41 -6.46 18.35 -0.45
C ILE A 41 -5.82 19.71 -0.73
N ASP A 42 -4.49 19.77 -0.70
CA ASP A 42 -3.70 21.00 -0.88
C ASP A 42 -3.46 21.24 -2.39
N ASP A 43 -4.51 21.70 -3.08
CA ASP A 43 -4.61 21.85 -4.53
C ASP A 43 -4.53 23.32 -5.02
N THR A 44 -3.80 24.16 -4.31
CA THR A 44 -3.62 25.59 -4.66
C THR A 44 -2.72 25.86 -5.86
N ASP A 45 -1.99 24.86 -6.37
CA ASP A 45 -1.17 24.97 -7.58
C ASP A 45 -1.77 24.13 -8.73
N ALA A 46 -2.77 24.70 -9.40
CA ALA A 46 -3.53 24.02 -10.46
C ALA A 46 -2.65 23.45 -11.58
N ALA A 47 -1.48 24.04 -11.86
CA ALA A 47 -0.59 23.58 -12.91
C ALA A 47 0.12 22.24 -12.58
N ARG A 48 0.19 21.89 -11.29
CA ARG A 48 0.85 20.67 -10.80
C ARG A 48 -0.12 19.61 -10.28
N ASN A 49 -1.41 19.91 -10.28
CA ASN A 49 -2.43 19.04 -9.74
C ASN A 49 -2.91 18.01 -10.78
N GLU A 50 -3.00 16.77 -10.33
CA GLU A 50 -3.77 15.69 -10.95
C GLU A 50 -5.14 15.57 -10.24
N ASP A 51 -5.94 14.58 -10.66
CA ASP A 51 -7.14 14.18 -9.94
C ASP A 51 -6.80 13.60 -8.55
N ALA A 52 -7.52 14.03 -7.52
CA ALA A 52 -7.31 13.56 -6.15
C ALA A 52 -7.80 12.11 -5.92
N GLY A 53 -8.50 11.50 -6.87
CA GLY A 53 -9.02 10.14 -6.76
C GLY A 53 -7.93 9.09 -6.53
N GLY A 54 -6.70 9.30 -7.01
CA GLY A 54 -5.56 8.44 -6.69
C GLY A 54 -5.25 8.38 -5.20
N ILE A 55 -5.24 9.54 -4.53
CA ILE A 55 -5.00 9.66 -3.09
C ILE A 55 -6.10 8.96 -2.31
N LEU A 56 -7.37 9.20 -2.67
CA LEU A 56 -8.52 8.62 -1.96
C LEU A 56 -8.51 7.09 -2.05
N ARG A 57 -8.25 6.54 -3.25
CA ARG A 57 -8.11 5.09 -3.44
C ARG A 57 -6.98 4.52 -2.61
N ASP A 58 -5.85 5.22 -2.54
CA ASP A 58 -4.69 4.75 -1.77
C ASP A 58 -4.94 4.78 -0.26
N LEU A 59 -5.61 5.83 0.26
CA LEU A 59 -5.99 5.89 1.67
C LEU A 59 -7.00 4.81 2.04
N GLN A 60 -8.02 4.60 1.21
CA GLN A 60 -9.01 3.53 1.39
C GLN A 60 -8.34 2.15 1.37
N TRP A 61 -7.47 1.91 0.38
CA TRP A 61 -6.72 0.67 0.27
C TRP A 61 -5.85 0.42 1.51
N LEU A 62 -5.16 1.44 2.02
CA LEU A 62 -4.35 1.35 3.24
C LEU A 62 -5.19 1.27 4.54
N GLY A 63 -6.51 1.43 4.45
CA GLY A 63 -7.42 1.46 5.60
C GLY A 63 -7.30 2.72 6.47
N VAL A 64 -6.82 3.82 5.91
CA VAL A 64 -6.73 5.12 6.60
C VAL A 64 -8.05 5.86 6.44
N VAL A 65 -8.84 5.91 7.51
CA VAL A 65 -10.14 6.60 7.56
C VAL A 65 -9.96 7.98 8.18
N TRP A 66 -10.57 9.01 7.59
CA TRP A 66 -10.62 10.36 8.14
C TRP A 66 -12.03 10.66 8.66
N ASP A 67 -12.10 11.53 9.67
CA ASP A 67 -13.34 11.89 10.35
C ASP A 67 -14.04 13.07 9.66
N GLU A 68 -13.24 13.98 9.07
CA GLU A 68 -13.71 15.20 8.43
C GLU A 68 -13.07 15.36 7.04
N GLY A 69 -13.81 15.93 6.08
CA GLY A 69 -13.38 16.11 4.70
C GLY A 69 -13.74 14.94 3.76
N PRO A 70 -13.17 14.88 2.55
CA PRO A 70 -12.10 15.74 2.04
C PRO A 70 -12.58 17.18 1.80
N VAL A 71 -11.81 18.15 2.29
CA VAL A 71 -11.99 19.57 1.92
C VAL A 71 -10.89 19.99 0.94
N ARG A 72 -11.22 20.80 -0.06
CA ARG A 72 -10.26 21.25 -1.08
C ARG A 72 -9.84 22.69 -0.79
N GLN A 73 -8.54 22.94 -0.85
CA GLN A 73 -7.99 24.25 -0.53
C GLN A 73 -8.36 25.29 -1.61
N SER A 74 -8.46 24.87 -2.87
CA SER A 74 -8.90 25.69 -3.99
C SER A 74 -10.32 26.27 -3.82
N GLU A 75 -11.20 25.57 -3.09
CA GLU A 75 -12.57 26.01 -2.80
C GLU A 75 -12.64 27.07 -1.69
N ARG A 76 -11.51 27.38 -1.06
CA ARG A 76 -11.39 28.32 0.07
C ARG A 76 -10.64 29.60 -0.30
N ALA A 77 -10.44 29.85 -1.60
CA ALA A 77 -9.67 30.99 -2.09
C ALA A 77 -10.18 32.35 -1.57
N ASP A 78 -11.49 32.54 -1.47
CA ASP A 78 -12.07 33.79 -0.94
C ASP A 78 -11.71 34.02 0.53
N ARG A 79 -11.81 32.97 1.34
CA ARG A 79 -11.42 32.99 2.75
C ARG A 79 -9.93 33.30 2.91
N HIS A 80 -9.08 32.73 2.05
CA HIS A 80 -7.64 33.04 2.05
C HIS A 80 -7.38 34.49 1.67
N ARG A 81 -8.08 35.04 0.67
CA ARG A 81 -7.95 36.45 0.25
C ARG A 81 -8.37 37.41 1.36
N GLU A 82 -9.46 37.11 2.07
CA GLU A 82 -9.89 37.88 3.24
C GLU A 82 -8.81 37.90 4.33
N ALA A 83 -8.30 36.73 4.71
CA ALA A 83 -7.25 36.60 5.71
C ALA A 83 -5.97 37.35 5.31
N ALA A 84 -5.58 37.29 4.03
CA ALA A 84 -4.41 38.02 3.53
C ALA A 84 -4.54 39.54 3.68
N ARG A 85 -5.73 40.08 3.39
CA ARG A 85 -6.01 41.52 3.54
C ARG A 85 -6.05 41.96 5.01
N ALA A 86 -6.38 41.06 5.93
CA ALA A 86 -6.41 41.35 7.35
C ALA A 86 -5.00 41.53 7.95
N ILE A 87 -4.00 40.80 7.44
CA ILE A 87 -2.64 40.77 8.03
C ILE A 87 -1.54 41.34 7.12
N GLY A 88 -1.83 41.59 5.85
CA GLY A 88 -0.85 42.01 4.85
C GLY A 88 -1.19 43.32 4.16
N SER A 89 -0.25 43.79 3.34
CA SER A 89 -0.38 44.99 2.50
C SER A 89 0.06 44.70 1.07
N GLU A 90 -0.57 45.35 0.10
CA GLU A 90 -0.21 45.24 -1.32
C GLU A 90 1.12 45.98 -1.62
N ASP A 91 2.00 45.35 -2.41
CA ASP A 91 3.24 45.96 -2.90
C ASP A 91 3.04 46.68 -4.25
N ALA A 92 4.11 47.31 -4.76
CA ALA A 92 4.05 48.06 -6.02
C ALA A 92 3.76 47.15 -7.24
N GLU A 93 4.02 45.85 -7.10
CA GLU A 93 3.80 44.83 -8.12
C GLU A 93 2.43 44.14 -7.99
N GLY A 94 1.57 44.57 -7.06
CA GLY A 94 0.22 44.04 -6.85
C GLY A 94 0.13 42.76 -6.03
N ALA A 95 1.23 42.31 -5.41
CA ALA A 95 1.21 41.16 -4.50
C ALA A 95 0.92 41.61 -3.06
N VAL A 96 0.11 40.82 -2.33
CA VAL A 96 -0.13 41.07 -0.91
C VAL A 96 0.93 40.38 -0.07
N ARG A 97 1.59 41.10 0.84
CA ARG A 97 2.70 40.59 1.66
C ARG A 97 2.50 40.85 3.15
N HIS A 98 3.07 39.96 3.97
CA HIS A 98 3.33 40.19 5.39
C HIS A 98 4.84 40.09 5.61
N GLY A 99 5.48 41.23 5.92
CA GLY A 99 6.94 41.32 5.94
C GLY A 99 7.54 40.87 4.60
N ARG A 100 8.35 39.81 4.62
CA ARG A 100 8.97 39.23 3.40
C ARG A 100 8.14 38.14 2.73
N VAL A 101 7.06 37.70 3.37
CA VAL A 101 6.27 36.55 2.92
C VAL A 101 5.17 37.02 1.98
N THR A 102 5.12 36.47 0.77
CA THR A 102 4.00 36.67 -0.15
C THR A 102 2.79 35.87 0.30
N LEU A 103 1.67 36.55 0.54
CA LEU A 103 0.38 35.96 0.91
C LEU A 103 -0.46 35.67 -0.33
N LEU A 104 -0.64 36.69 -1.18
CA LEU A 104 -1.29 36.59 -2.49
C LEU A 104 -0.28 36.94 -3.58
N ARG A 105 -0.28 36.18 -4.68
CA ARG A 105 0.46 36.51 -5.90
C ARG A 105 -0.20 37.72 -6.60
N PRO A 106 0.46 38.39 -7.57
CA PRO A 106 -0.13 39.50 -8.32
C PRO A 106 -1.46 39.19 -9.02
N ASP A 107 -1.67 37.92 -9.41
CA ASP A 107 -2.94 37.44 -9.97
C ASP A 107 -4.05 37.22 -8.93
N GLY A 108 -3.79 37.55 -7.66
CA GLY A 108 -4.70 37.40 -6.53
C GLY A 108 -4.79 35.97 -5.97
N SER A 109 -4.04 35.01 -6.51
CA SER A 109 -4.08 33.62 -6.03
C SER A 109 -3.31 33.45 -4.71
N PRO A 110 -3.85 32.68 -3.75
CA PRO A 110 -3.20 32.47 -2.46
C PRO A 110 -1.95 31.60 -2.59
N THR A 111 -0.93 31.90 -1.78
CA THR A 111 0.26 31.05 -1.66
C THR A 111 0.01 29.88 -0.71
N TYR A 112 0.78 28.81 -0.89
CA TYR A 112 0.75 27.64 0.00
C TYR A 112 0.92 28.01 1.49
N GLN A 113 1.78 28.99 1.80
CA GLN A 113 2.06 29.39 3.17
C GLN A 113 0.85 30.03 3.83
N LEU A 114 0.21 30.98 3.12
CA LEU A 114 -1.03 31.61 3.58
C LEU A 114 -2.14 30.58 3.71
N ALA A 115 -2.42 29.84 2.64
CA ALA A 115 -3.56 28.94 2.59
C ALA A 115 -3.45 27.86 3.69
N THR A 116 -2.25 27.32 3.90
CA THR A 116 -2.00 26.42 5.04
C THR A 116 -2.29 27.12 6.36
N ALA A 117 -1.65 28.25 6.65
CA ALA A 117 -1.82 28.95 7.93
C ALA A 117 -3.29 29.27 8.25
N VAL A 118 -4.04 29.78 7.27
CA VAL A 118 -5.47 30.09 7.43
C VAL A 118 -6.28 28.83 7.72
N ASP A 119 -6.05 27.74 6.98
CA ASP A 119 -6.78 26.51 7.17
C ASP A 119 -6.43 25.81 8.50
N GLU A 120 -5.18 25.87 8.96
CA GLU A 120 -4.82 25.35 10.29
C GLU A 120 -5.59 26.09 11.40
N VAL A 121 -5.76 27.41 11.28
CA VAL A 121 -6.54 28.23 12.22
C VAL A 121 -8.04 27.92 12.13
N ASP A 122 -8.61 28.00 10.92
CA ASP A 122 -10.05 27.84 10.70
C ASP A 122 -10.55 26.44 11.08
N PHE A 123 -9.74 25.39 10.84
CA PHE A 123 -10.10 24.02 11.21
C PHE A 123 -9.69 23.65 12.65
N GLY A 124 -9.07 24.58 13.39
CA GLY A 124 -8.64 24.37 14.76
C GLY A 124 -7.64 23.22 14.89
N ILE A 125 -6.71 23.10 13.93
CA ILE A 125 -5.67 22.07 14.01
C ILE A 125 -4.79 22.35 15.22
N THR A 126 -4.58 21.32 16.02
CA THR A 126 -3.78 21.39 17.26
C THR A 126 -2.39 20.78 17.08
N HIS A 127 -2.26 19.80 16.19
CA HIS A 127 -1.01 19.09 15.96
C HIS A 127 -0.80 18.88 14.45
N VAL A 128 0.40 19.21 13.99
CA VAL A 128 0.86 19.07 12.61
C VAL A 128 1.93 18.00 12.56
N ILE A 129 1.56 16.82 12.08
CA ILE A 129 2.50 15.71 11.85
C ILE A 129 2.80 15.63 10.35
N ARG A 130 4.07 15.80 9.96
CA ARG A 130 4.52 15.80 8.54
C ARG A 130 6.01 15.49 8.37
N GLY A 131 6.46 15.32 7.14
CA GLY A 131 7.87 15.09 6.82
C GLY A 131 8.81 16.25 7.18
N ALA A 132 10.07 15.93 7.46
CA ALA A 132 11.11 16.88 7.85
C ALA A 132 11.48 17.91 6.77
N ASP A 133 11.12 17.66 5.50
CA ASP A 133 11.25 18.61 4.41
C ASP A 133 10.38 19.87 4.58
N HIS A 134 9.36 19.81 5.44
CA HIS A 134 8.54 20.99 5.78
C HIS A 134 9.05 21.80 6.99
N ARG A 135 10.21 21.48 7.59
CA ARG A 135 10.73 22.22 8.76
C ARG A 135 10.88 23.72 8.50
N ALA A 136 11.36 24.11 7.32
CA ALA A 136 11.51 25.53 6.95
C ALA A 136 10.14 26.24 6.85
N ASN A 137 9.10 25.54 6.40
CA ASN A 137 7.74 26.10 6.29
C ASN A 137 7.12 26.37 7.66
N THR A 138 7.50 25.61 8.69
CA THR A 138 6.95 25.75 10.05
C THR A 138 7.17 27.14 10.63
N LEU A 139 8.37 27.72 10.43
CA LEU A 139 8.67 29.06 10.94
C LEU A 139 7.74 30.11 10.30
N ILE A 140 7.62 30.06 8.97
CA ILE A 140 6.77 30.97 8.20
C ILE A 140 5.30 30.80 8.59
N GLN A 141 4.81 29.56 8.64
CA GLN A 141 3.41 29.28 8.95
C GLN A 141 3.06 29.67 10.39
N SER A 142 3.97 29.46 11.34
CA SER A 142 3.77 29.88 12.74
C SER A 142 3.68 31.41 12.86
N GLU A 143 4.52 32.14 12.13
CA GLU A 143 4.46 33.61 12.09
C GLU A 143 3.11 34.10 11.54
N LEU A 144 2.66 33.51 10.42
CA LEU A 144 1.37 33.86 9.83
C LEU A 144 0.18 33.52 10.74
N ILE A 145 0.21 32.37 11.42
CA ILE A 145 -0.84 31.98 12.39
C ILE A 145 -0.90 32.99 13.56
N ARG A 146 0.26 33.44 14.06
CA ARG A 146 0.31 34.49 15.10
C ARG A 146 -0.20 35.84 14.58
N ALA A 147 0.13 36.20 13.35
CA ALA A 147 -0.40 37.42 12.72
C ALA A 147 -1.92 37.37 12.54
N LEU A 148 -2.49 36.17 12.33
CA LEU A 148 -3.94 35.93 12.31
C LEU A 148 -4.58 35.93 13.71
N GLY A 149 -3.81 36.15 14.78
CA GLY A 149 -4.30 36.22 16.15
C GLY A 149 -4.54 34.86 16.82
N ALA A 150 -3.95 33.78 16.30
CA ALA A 150 -4.08 32.43 16.85
C ALA A 150 -2.73 31.87 17.34
N GLU A 151 -2.78 30.83 18.18
CA GLU A 151 -1.59 30.10 18.61
C GLU A 151 -1.26 28.99 17.59
N PRO A 152 0.00 28.89 17.12
CA PRO A 152 0.42 27.81 16.23
C PRO A 152 0.21 26.42 16.84
N PRO A 153 -0.10 25.41 16.01
CA PRO A 153 -0.20 24.02 16.46
C PRO A 153 1.16 23.49 16.92
N GLU A 154 1.15 22.37 17.65
CA GLU A 154 2.38 21.63 17.92
C GLU A 154 2.86 20.94 16.63
N TYR A 155 4.13 21.14 16.25
CA TYR A 155 4.69 20.57 15.03
C TYR A 155 5.58 19.37 15.32
N ILE A 156 5.23 18.23 14.73
CA ILE A 156 6.00 16.98 14.80
C ILE A 156 6.51 16.64 13.40
N HIS A 157 7.84 16.66 13.25
CA HIS A 157 8.49 16.38 11.97
C HIS A 157 9.20 15.03 12.01
N HIS A 158 8.72 14.08 11.21
CA HIS A 158 9.37 12.79 11.06
C HIS A 158 10.42 12.80 9.94
N GLY A 159 11.43 11.94 10.06
CA GLY A 159 12.43 11.69 9.03
C GLY A 159 11.80 11.18 7.74
N LEU A 160 12.49 11.43 6.62
CA LEU A 160 12.05 11.01 5.29
C LEU A 160 12.34 9.52 5.08
N ILE A 161 11.54 8.89 4.21
CA ILE A 161 11.85 7.57 3.69
C ILE A 161 12.69 7.76 2.42
N LEU A 162 13.91 7.21 2.46
CA LEU A 162 14.90 7.28 1.40
C LEU A 162 14.92 5.98 0.60
N GLY A 163 15.28 6.10 -0.68
CA GLY A 163 15.62 4.96 -1.51
C GLY A 163 16.94 4.30 -1.09
N PRO A 164 17.31 3.18 -1.75
CA PRO A 164 18.58 2.52 -1.52
C PRO A 164 19.79 3.38 -1.91
N ASP A 165 19.60 4.39 -2.75
CA ASP A 165 20.60 5.39 -3.16
C ASP A 165 20.80 6.52 -2.13
N GLY A 166 20.08 6.48 -1.01
CA GLY A 166 20.08 7.54 0.01
C GLY A 166 19.37 8.83 -0.41
N ARG A 167 18.68 8.84 -1.55
CA ARG A 167 17.89 9.99 -2.01
C ARG A 167 16.42 9.81 -1.68
N LYS A 168 15.66 10.91 -1.70
CA LYS A 168 14.20 10.87 -1.55
C LYS A 168 13.59 9.90 -2.57
N LEU A 169 12.60 9.12 -2.13
CA LEU A 169 11.91 8.17 -3.00
C LEU A 169 11.35 8.86 -4.25
N SER A 170 11.48 8.20 -5.40
CA SER A 170 11.02 8.68 -6.70
C SER A 170 10.71 7.48 -7.60
N LYS A 171 10.01 7.72 -8.72
CA LYS A 171 9.55 6.69 -9.66
C LYS A 171 10.65 5.72 -10.12
N ARG A 172 11.92 6.16 -10.19
CA ARG A 172 13.07 5.31 -10.58
C ARG A 172 13.40 4.18 -9.59
N HIS A 173 12.84 4.21 -8.39
CA HIS A 173 13.11 3.21 -7.34
C HIS A 173 12.14 2.01 -7.38
N GLY A 174 11.18 1.98 -8.31
CA GLY A 174 10.29 0.84 -8.59
C GLY A 174 9.17 0.58 -7.57
N ALA A 175 9.40 0.81 -6.28
CA ALA A 175 8.40 0.71 -5.21
C ALA A 175 8.30 2.04 -4.47
N SER A 176 7.93 3.09 -5.20
CA SER A 176 7.98 4.47 -4.70
C SER A 176 6.62 5.02 -4.29
N THR A 177 5.54 4.41 -4.80
CA THR A 177 4.15 4.77 -4.53
C THR A 177 3.36 3.58 -3.99
N LEU A 178 2.18 3.85 -3.41
CA LEU A 178 1.26 2.81 -2.96
C LEU A 178 0.65 2.04 -4.14
N ALA A 179 0.44 2.69 -5.29
CA ALA A 179 0.03 2.00 -6.51
C ALA A 179 1.06 0.95 -6.94
N ASP A 180 2.35 1.27 -6.95
CA ASP A 180 3.42 0.31 -7.32
C ASP A 180 3.37 -0.95 -6.43
N LEU A 181 3.17 -0.78 -5.12
CA LEU A 181 3.11 -1.88 -4.16
C LEU A 181 1.83 -2.72 -4.33
N ARG A 182 0.69 -2.07 -4.57
CA ARG A 182 -0.59 -2.73 -4.83
C ARG A 182 -0.52 -3.56 -6.11
N ASP A 183 0.04 -3.01 -7.18
CA ASP A 183 0.20 -3.68 -8.47
C ASP A 183 1.18 -4.86 -8.39
N ALA A 184 2.18 -4.76 -7.49
CA ALA A 184 3.06 -5.88 -7.13
C ALA A 184 2.38 -6.95 -6.24
N GLY A 185 1.09 -6.82 -5.93
CA GLY A 185 0.33 -7.77 -5.13
C GLY A 185 0.61 -7.72 -3.63
N ILE A 186 1.29 -6.70 -3.13
CA ILE A 186 1.55 -6.56 -1.70
C ILE A 186 0.22 -6.25 -0.99
N PRO A 187 -0.19 -7.00 0.05
CA PRO A 187 -1.39 -6.67 0.83
C PRO A 187 -1.25 -5.32 1.54
N ALA A 188 -2.35 -4.58 1.64
CA ALA A 188 -2.37 -3.28 2.31
C ALA A 188 -1.95 -3.37 3.78
N GLU A 189 -2.31 -4.47 4.46
CA GLU A 189 -1.98 -4.75 5.86
C GLU A 189 -0.47 -4.79 6.08
N ALA A 190 0.27 -5.35 5.11
CA ALA A 190 1.72 -5.41 5.17
C ALA A 190 2.36 -4.02 5.09
N VAL A 191 1.86 -3.19 4.17
CA VAL A 191 2.33 -1.80 4.02
C VAL A 191 1.97 -0.98 5.25
N ARG A 192 0.72 -1.08 5.73
CA ARG A 192 0.25 -0.38 6.92
C ARG A 192 1.09 -0.75 8.13
N ARG A 193 1.28 -2.04 8.39
CA ARG A 193 2.08 -2.52 9.52
C ARG A 193 3.52 -2.06 9.43
N TYR A 194 4.13 -2.05 8.23
CA TYR A 194 5.46 -1.49 8.05
C TYR A 194 5.52 0.00 8.43
N LEU A 195 4.55 0.81 7.98
CA LEU A 195 4.49 2.23 8.32
C LEU A 195 4.23 2.47 9.81
N GLU A 196 3.41 1.63 10.45
CA GLU A 196 3.18 1.66 11.90
C GLU A 196 4.42 1.24 12.70
N GLU A 197 5.22 0.29 12.21
CA GLU A 197 6.51 -0.12 12.77
C GLU A 197 7.55 1.02 12.68
N LEU A 198 7.55 1.77 11.57
CA LEU A 198 8.41 2.96 11.44
C LEU A 198 8.02 4.08 12.42
N GLY A 199 6.71 4.27 12.63
CA GLY A 199 6.17 5.29 13.53
C GLY A 199 6.56 6.72 13.10
N LEU A 200 7.19 7.47 14.00
CA LEU A 200 7.68 8.83 13.73
C LEU A 200 9.21 8.87 13.87
N PRO A 201 9.95 8.38 12.87
CA PRO A 201 11.41 8.31 12.96
C PRO A 201 12.00 9.71 13.16
N ARG A 202 12.99 9.83 14.05
CA ARG A 202 13.67 11.12 14.32
C ARG A 202 14.63 11.55 13.22
N HIS A 203 15.13 10.58 12.45
CA HIS A 203 16.08 10.76 11.35
C HIS A 203 15.55 10.06 10.10
N ASP A 204 16.11 10.38 8.95
CA ASP A 204 15.76 9.72 7.70
C ASP A 204 16.05 8.21 7.80
N VAL A 205 15.20 7.42 7.17
CA VAL A 205 15.27 5.96 7.18
C VAL A 205 15.29 5.44 5.76
N HIS A 206 15.99 4.33 5.53
CA HIS A 206 15.94 3.65 4.24
C HIS A 206 14.71 2.76 4.15
N LEU A 207 14.09 2.75 2.97
CA LEU A 207 13.03 1.82 2.64
C LEU A 207 13.53 0.37 2.76
N ASP A 208 12.90 -0.41 3.63
CA ASP A 208 13.15 -1.85 3.77
C ASP A 208 12.05 -2.64 3.03
N ILE A 209 12.23 -2.78 1.72
CA ILE A 209 11.33 -3.58 0.89
C ILE A 209 11.30 -5.06 1.30
N ALA A 210 12.40 -5.56 1.88
CA ALA A 210 12.46 -6.94 2.35
C ALA A 210 11.57 -7.14 3.58
N ARG A 211 11.47 -6.14 4.47
CA ARG A 211 10.51 -6.15 5.57
C ARG A 211 9.08 -6.14 5.07
N ILE A 212 8.74 -5.28 4.10
CA ILE A 212 7.39 -5.25 3.50
C ILE A 212 7.03 -6.62 2.91
N ARG A 213 7.95 -7.28 2.19
CA ARG A 213 7.74 -8.62 1.63
C ARG A 213 7.52 -9.70 2.69
N ARG A 214 8.26 -9.66 3.81
CA ARG A 214 8.02 -10.58 4.93
C ARG A 214 6.63 -10.35 5.54
N LEU A 215 6.26 -9.09 5.75
CA LEU A 215 4.94 -8.73 6.24
C LEU A 215 3.82 -9.11 5.26
N ALA A 216 4.09 -9.14 3.96
CA ALA A 216 3.14 -9.59 2.94
C ALA A 216 2.82 -11.09 3.09
N ILE A 217 3.84 -11.92 3.30
CA ILE A 217 3.66 -13.35 3.60
C ILE A 217 2.82 -13.51 4.88
N GLU A 218 3.21 -12.83 5.96
CA GLU A 218 2.49 -12.88 7.25
C GLU A 218 1.02 -12.43 7.07
N ALA A 219 0.77 -11.38 6.28
CA ALA A 219 -0.57 -10.89 5.98
C ALA A 219 -1.39 -11.96 5.23
N ILE A 220 -0.84 -12.55 4.16
CA ILE A 220 -1.53 -13.61 3.40
C ILE A 220 -1.83 -14.83 4.27
N GLU A 221 -0.90 -15.23 5.15
CA GLU A 221 -1.12 -16.34 6.08
C GLU A 221 -2.23 -16.05 7.09
N SER A 222 -2.37 -14.79 7.52
CA SER A 222 -3.39 -14.39 8.49
C SER A 222 -4.81 -14.27 7.92
N LEU A 223 -4.96 -14.13 6.60
CA LEU A 223 -6.26 -14.01 5.95
C LEU A 223 -7.07 -15.31 6.08
N GLY A 224 -8.37 -15.19 6.33
CA GLY A 224 -9.31 -16.30 6.22
C GLY A 224 -9.42 -16.80 4.77
N ASP A 225 -9.80 -18.06 4.58
CA ASP A 225 -9.84 -18.69 3.25
C ASP A 225 -10.75 -17.93 2.26
N GLU A 226 -11.97 -17.61 2.69
CA GLU A 226 -12.94 -16.85 1.87
C GLU A 226 -12.43 -15.46 1.48
N GLU A 227 -11.76 -14.78 2.41
CA GLU A 227 -11.23 -13.44 2.17
C GLU A 227 -10.05 -13.46 1.20
N LEU A 228 -9.12 -14.41 1.37
CA LEU A 228 -8.00 -14.59 0.45
C LEU A 228 -8.50 -14.94 -0.96
N ALA A 229 -9.46 -15.85 -1.06
CA ALA A 229 -10.11 -16.22 -2.31
C ALA A 229 -10.76 -15.02 -3.01
N ALA A 230 -11.52 -14.21 -2.26
CA ALA A 230 -12.16 -13.00 -2.78
C ALA A 230 -11.15 -11.94 -3.26
N ARG A 231 -10.08 -11.68 -2.50
CA ARG A 231 -9.02 -10.72 -2.88
C ARG A 231 -8.29 -11.15 -4.16
N VAL A 232 -8.05 -12.44 -4.31
CA VAL A 232 -7.37 -12.99 -5.48
C VAL A 232 -8.32 -13.12 -6.67
N GLY A 233 -9.62 -13.32 -6.43
CA GLY A 233 -10.65 -13.50 -7.45
C GLY A 233 -10.80 -14.95 -7.91
N VAL A 234 -10.66 -15.91 -7.00
CA VAL A 234 -10.71 -17.36 -7.26
C VAL A 234 -11.63 -18.09 -6.27
N PRO A 235 -12.05 -19.34 -6.54
CA PRO A 235 -12.85 -20.12 -5.58
C PRO A 235 -12.08 -20.46 -4.29
N ALA A 236 -12.78 -20.55 -3.15
CA ALA A 236 -12.17 -20.92 -1.87
C ALA A 236 -11.53 -22.33 -1.87
N SER A 237 -11.98 -23.23 -2.76
CA SER A 237 -11.46 -24.60 -2.88
C SER A 237 -9.97 -24.67 -3.28
N VAL A 238 -9.41 -23.61 -3.87
CA VAL A 238 -7.99 -23.56 -4.27
C VAL A 238 -7.13 -22.71 -3.33
N VAL A 239 -7.67 -22.27 -2.19
CA VAL A 239 -6.89 -21.54 -1.17
C VAL A 239 -5.67 -22.31 -0.66
N PRO A 240 -5.70 -23.65 -0.45
CA PRO A 240 -4.53 -24.36 0.05
C PRO A 240 -3.27 -24.14 -0.79
N VAL A 241 -3.38 -24.01 -2.12
CA VAL A 241 -2.21 -23.73 -2.98
C VAL A 241 -1.73 -22.30 -2.92
N MET A 242 -2.56 -21.35 -2.48
CA MET A 242 -2.15 -19.96 -2.33
C MET A 242 -1.35 -19.73 -1.03
N ARG A 243 -1.46 -20.65 -0.05
CA ARG A 243 -0.72 -20.55 1.21
C ARG A 243 0.79 -20.68 0.96
N GLY A 244 1.56 -19.76 1.53
CA GLY A 244 3.00 -19.64 1.30
C GLY A 244 3.40 -18.79 0.09
N ALA A 245 2.43 -18.19 -0.64
CA ALA A 245 2.73 -17.19 -1.65
C ALA A 245 3.33 -15.92 -1.02
N ARG A 246 4.24 -15.26 -1.76
CA ARG A 246 4.95 -14.06 -1.29
C ARG A 246 4.14 -12.78 -1.43
N ASP A 247 3.19 -12.78 -2.35
CA ASP A 247 2.30 -11.68 -2.69
C ASP A 247 1.02 -12.24 -3.35
N LEU A 248 0.01 -11.39 -3.51
CA LEU A 248 -1.28 -11.78 -4.08
C LEU A 248 -1.20 -12.11 -5.58
N VAL A 249 -0.16 -11.63 -6.29
CA VAL A 249 0.07 -11.96 -7.70
C VAL A 249 0.56 -13.41 -7.80
N GLU A 250 1.51 -13.81 -6.96
CA GLU A 250 1.97 -15.19 -6.86
C GLU A 250 0.86 -16.13 -6.37
N ALA A 251 0.05 -15.69 -5.40
CA ALA A 251 -1.12 -16.44 -4.96
C ALA A 251 -2.08 -16.73 -6.13
N ARG A 252 -2.38 -15.70 -6.95
CA ARG A 252 -3.18 -15.87 -8.16
C ARG A 252 -2.58 -16.89 -9.11
N ARG A 253 -1.28 -16.74 -9.42
CA ARG A 253 -0.57 -17.68 -10.30
C ARG A 253 -0.67 -19.12 -9.77
N PHE A 254 -0.51 -19.33 -8.47
CA PHE A 254 -0.63 -20.67 -7.87
C PHE A 254 -2.03 -21.25 -8.02
N ALA A 255 -3.08 -20.43 -7.84
CA ALA A 255 -4.46 -20.85 -8.07
C ALA A 255 -4.71 -21.21 -9.55
N GLU A 256 -4.17 -20.43 -10.50
CA GLU A 256 -4.30 -20.68 -11.94
C GLU A 256 -3.73 -22.05 -12.35
N LEU A 257 -2.61 -22.49 -11.75
CA LEU A 257 -2.02 -23.82 -12.00
C LEU A 257 -2.95 -24.98 -11.64
N VAL A 258 -3.90 -24.76 -10.72
CA VAL A 258 -4.89 -25.76 -10.31
C VAL A 258 -6.16 -25.62 -11.13
N LEU A 259 -6.63 -24.39 -11.34
CA LEU A 259 -7.89 -24.12 -12.03
C LEU A 259 -7.84 -24.44 -13.53
N ALA A 260 -6.69 -24.27 -14.18
CA ALA A 260 -6.48 -24.64 -15.58
C ALA A 260 -5.66 -25.93 -15.67
N PRO A 261 -6.07 -26.92 -16.49
CA PRO A 261 -5.22 -28.07 -16.79
C PRO A 261 -3.96 -27.59 -17.54
N PRO A 262 -2.77 -28.13 -17.22
CA PRO A 262 -1.55 -27.74 -17.90
C PRO A 262 -1.59 -28.15 -19.37
N GLU A 263 -0.85 -27.42 -20.22
CA GLU A 263 -0.52 -27.91 -21.56
C GLU A 263 0.23 -29.25 -21.45
N ARG A 264 0.06 -30.12 -22.45
CA ARG A 264 0.66 -31.46 -22.42
C ARG A 264 2.18 -31.37 -22.31
N ASN A 265 2.71 -31.79 -21.16
CA ASN A 265 4.13 -31.86 -20.89
C ASN A 265 4.54 -33.33 -20.75
N ALA A 266 5.42 -33.81 -21.63
CA ALA A 266 6.04 -35.12 -21.45
C ALA A 266 6.89 -35.13 -20.19
N VAL A 267 6.65 -36.12 -19.33
CA VAL A 267 7.39 -36.30 -18.08
C VAL A 267 8.09 -37.66 -18.11
N SER A 268 9.42 -37.65 -18.05
CA SER A 268 10.26 -38.86 -18.10
C SER A 268 10.33 -39.58 -16.74
N SER A 269 9.20 -39.98 -16.16
CA SER A 269 9.17 -40.82 -14.95
C SER A 269 7.93 -41.72 -14.88
N PRO A 270 7.76 -42.66 -15.82
CA PRO A 270 6.54 -43.46 -15.94
C PRO A 270 6.26 -44.29 -14.68
N GLU A 271 7.27 -44.86 -14.02
CA GLU A 271 7.10 -45.68 -12.81
C GLU A 271 6.58 -44.85 -11.64
N THR A 272 7.05 -43.60 -11.49
CA THR A 272 6.56 -42.69 -10.44
C THR A 272 5.10 -42.31 -10.70
N LEU A 273 4.76 -42.01 -11.96
CA LEU A 273 3.41 -41.62 -12.35
C LEU A 273 2.41 -42.76 -12.19
N GLU A 274 2.79 -43.99 -12.57
CA GLU A 274 2.01 -45.20 -12.35
C GLU A 274 1.78 -45.45 -10.85
N ARG A 275 2.84 -45.35 -10.03
CA ARG A 275 2.70 -45.50 -8.58
C ARG A 275 1.80 -44.42 -7.97
N PHE A 276 1.90 -43.17 -8.42
CA PHE A 276 1.02 -42.10 -7.96
C PHE A 276 -0.45 -42.43 -8.29
N ARG A 277 -0.71 -42.90 -9.51
CA ARG A 277 -2.04 -43.32 -9.96
C ARG A 277 -2.62 -44.43 -9.06
N GLU A 278 -1.86 -45.48 -8.77
CA GLU A 278 -2.27 -46.57 -7.87
C GLU A 278 -2.65 -46.04 -6.48
N LEU A 279 -1.84 -45.14 -5.92
CA LEU A 279 -2.07 -44.59 -4.60
C LEU A 279 -3.31 -43.67 -4.57
N VAL A 280 -3.56 -42.90 -5.64
CA VAL A 280 -4.77 -42.08 -5.80
C VAL A 280 -6.01 -42.98 -5.90
N ASP A 281 -5.93 -44.07 -6.66
CA ASP A 281 -7.00 -45.07 -6.76
C ASP A 281 -7.25 -45.79 -5.43
N GLY A 282 -6.20 -45.97 -4.62
CA GLY A 282 -6.28 -46.46 -3.25
C GLY A 282 -6.93 -45.50 -2.25
N GLY A 283 -7.30 -44.28 -2.66
CA GLY A 283 -8.02 -43.32 -1.83
C GLY A 283 -7.17 -42.65 -0.74
N LEU A 284 -5.85 -42.64 -0.89
CA LEU A 284 -4.95 -41.97 0.05
C LEU A 284 -5.12 -40.44 -0.01
N ASP A 285 -5.02 -39.80 1.15
CA ASP A 285 -4.98 -38.33 1.23
C ASP A 285 -3.67 -37.78 0.65
N ALA A 286 -3.65 -36.47 0.37
CA ALA A 286 -2.51 -35.80 -0.26
C ALA A 286 -1.18 -35.92 0.51
N LYS A 287 -1.20 -35.90 1.85
CA LYS A 287 0.02 -36.03 2.66
C LYS A 287 0.54 -37.46 2.60
N SER A 288 -0.36 -38.43 2.71
CA SER A 288 -0.04 -39.85 2.62
C SER A 288 0.51 -40.20 1.23
N LEU A 289 -0.10 -39.68 0.15
CA LEU A 289 0.38 -39.82 -1.23
C LEU A 289 1.84 -39.39 -1.39
N VAL A 290 2.17 -38.16 -0.99
CA VAL A 290 3.53 -37.63 -1.11
C VAL A 290 4.51 -38.40 -0.24
N ARG A 291 4.10 -38.86 0.95
CA ARG A 291 4.94 -39.66 1.84
C ARG A 291 5.28 -41.02 1.23
N GLU A 292 4.28 -41.75 0.70
CA GLU A 292 4.49 -43.07 0.10
C GLU A 292 5.36 -42.99 -1.16
N LEU A 293 5.14 -41.99 -2.02
CA LEU A 293 6.01 -41.75 -3.17
C LEU A 293 7.45 -41.46 -2.75
N LYS A 294 7.65 -40.64 -1.72
CA LYS A 294 8.99 -40.33 -1.21
C LYS A 294 9.68 -41.55 -0.62
N ALA A 295 8.94 -42.44 0.05
CA ALA A 295 9.48 -43.65 0.66
C ALA A 295 10.09 -44.63 -0.36
N VAL A 296 9.56 -44.65 -1.58
CA VAL A 296 10.05 -45.49 -2.68
C VAL A 296 11.04 -44.75 -3.60
N GLY A 297 11.44 -43.51 -3.25
CA GLY A 297 12.36 -42.70 -4.06
C GLY A 297 11.73 -42.12 -5.33
N GLY A 298 10.41 -41.98 -5.37
CA GLY A 298 9.69 -41.43 -6.53
C GLY A 298 10.04 -39.97 -6.85
N ASP A 299 9.98 -39.62 -8.14
CA ASP A 299 10.26 -38.27 -8.61
C ASP A 299 9.06 -37.33 -8.37
N LEU A 300 9.04 -36.66 -7.21
CA LEU A 300 7.99 -35.69 -6.87
C LEU A 300 7.96 -34.49 -7.82
N LYS A 301 9.07 -34.17 -8.50
CA LYS A 301 9.12 -33.10 -9.49
C LYS A 301 8.38 -33.51 -10.76
N ALA A 302 8.52 -34.78 -11.17
CA ALA A 302 7.73 -35.36 -12.27
C ALA A 302 6.22 -35.28 -11.99
N VAL A 303 5.78 -35.69 -10.79
CA VAL A 303 4.36 -35.59 -10.39
C VAL A 303 3.89 -34.14 -10.42
N ARG A 304 4.69 -33.19 -9.92
CA ARG A 304 4.37 -31.77 -9.99
C ARG A 304 4.18 -31.31 -11.43
N VAL A 305 5.14 -31.59 -12.31
CA VAL A 305 5.07 -31.18 -13.72
C VAL A 305 3.84 -31.79 -14.39
N ALA A 306 3.51 -33.05 -14.10
CA ALA A 306 2.28 -33.66 -14.60
C ALA A 306 1.02 -32.90 -14.14
N LEU A 307 0.96 -32.51 -12.85
CA LEU A 307 -0.21 -31.85 -12.28
C LEU A 307 -0.31 -30.35 -12.60
N THR A 308 0.81 -29.63 -12.74
CA THR A 308 0.81 -28.16 -12.87
C THR A 308 1.49 -27.65 -14.11
N GLY A 309 2.17 -28.50 -14.89
CA GLY A 309 2.99 -28.09 -16.04
C GLY A 309 4.28 -27.38 -15.67
N GLU A 310 4.61 -27.29 -14.38
CA GLU A 310 5.66 -26.41 -13.86
C GLU A 310 6.61 -27.18 -12.94
N THR A 311 7.89 -26.82 -12.97
CA THR A 311 8.89 -27.48 -12.12
C THR A 311 8.96 -26.93 -10.69
N ARG A 312 8.31 -25.78 -10.46
CA ARG A 312 8.26 -25.07 -9.18
C ARG A 312 6.85 -24.51 -8.99
N GLY A 313 6.47 -24.22 -7.75
CA GLY A 313 5.17 -23.66 -7.44
C GLY A 313 4.76 -23.97 -6.01
N PRO A 314 3.45 -24.02 -5.73
CA PRO A 314 2.92 -24.22 -4.37
C PRO A 314 3.25 -25.62 -3.85
N GLU A 315 3.10 -25.87 -2.55
CA GLU A 315 3.36 -27.19 -1.97
C GLU A 315 2.61 -28.31 -2.71
N LEU A 316 3.30 -29.43 -3.02
CA LEU A 316 2.72 -30.49 -3.87
C LEU A 316 1.50 -31.13 -3.18
N THR A 317 1.55 -31.26 -1.87
CA THR A 317 0.41 -31.73 -1.06
C THR A 317 -0.80 -30.82 -1.19
N ALA A 318 -0.61 -29.50 -1.27
CA ALA A 318 -1.69 -28.54 -1.47
C ALA A 318 -2.28 -28.65 -2.88
N VAL A 319 -1.44 -28.84 -3.91
CA VAL A 319 -1.90 -29.09 -5.29
C VAL A 319 -2.77 -30.33 -5.34
N ILE A 320 -2.31 -31.43 -4.78
CA ILE A 320 -3.05 -32.71 -4.77
C ILE A 320 -4.38 -32.55 -4.04
N ALA A 321 -4.38 -31.88 -2.88
CA ALA A 321 -5.60 -31.67 -2.10
C ALA A 321 -6.62 -30.73 -2.77
N SER A 322 -6.17 -29.86 -3.68
CA SER A 322 -7.03 -28.86 -4.34
C SER A 322 -7.61 -29.36 -5.67
N LEU A 323 -7.21 -30.54 -6.15
CA LEU A 323 -7.70 -31.15 -7.38
C LEU A 323 -8.63 -32.34 -7.07
N PRO A 324 -9.77 -32.46 -7.76
CA PRO A 324 -10.59 -33.67 -7.70
C PRO A 324 -9.81 -34.89 -8.17
N ARG A 325 -10.13 -36.07 -7.62
CA ARG A 325 -9.49 -37.35 -7.98
C ARG A 325 -9.41 -37.56 -9.50
N ASP A 326 -10.52 -37.39 -10.21
CA ASP A 326 -10.57 -37.62 -11.65
C ASP A 326 -9.66 -36.66 -12.41
N GLU A 327 -9.47 -35.44 -11.91
CA GLU A 327 -8.56 -34.46 -12.52
C GLU A 327 -7.09 -34.81 -12.28
N LEU A 328 -6.74 -35.31 -11.09
CA LEU A 328 -5.40 -35.84 -10.80
C LEU A 328 -5.02 -36.94 -11.80
N LEU A 329 -5.91 -37.92 -11.97
CA LEU A 329 -5.71 -39.06 -12.87
C LEU A 329 -5.60 -38.58 -14.32
N ARG A 330 -6.51 -37.71 -14.78
CA ARG A 330 -6.46 -37.14 -16.14
C ARG A 330 -5.13 -36.46 -16.46
N ARG A 331 -4.62 -35.61 -15.55
CA ARG A 331 -3.37 -34.87 -15.77
C ARG A 331 -2.16 -35.81 -15.84
N VAL A 332 -2.13 -36.82 -14.97
CA VAL A 332 -1.06 -37.83 -14.94
C VAL A 332 -1.08 -38.71 -16.19
N ASP A 333 -2.26 -39.22 -16.58
CA ASP A 333 -2.43 -40.03 -17.78
C ASP A 333 -2.00 -39.25 -19.03
N ALA A 334 -2.35 -37.96 -19.12
CA ALA A 334 -1.94 -37.10 -20.24
C ALA A 334 -0.41 -36.90 -20.31
N ALA A 335 0.25 -36.74 -19.16
CA ALA A 335 1.71 -36.60 -19.08
C ALA A 335 2.45 -37.90 -19.44
N ALA A 336 1.91 -39.06 -19.05
CA ALA A 336 2.45 -40.38 -19.39
C ALA A 336 2.25 -40.73 -20.88
N SER A 337 1.14 -40.30 -21.49
CA SER A 337 0.80 -40.61 -22.90
C SER A 337 1.60 -39.80 -23.94
N THR A 338 2.57 -38.98 -23.52
CA THR A 338 3.39 -38.12 -24.39
C THR A 338 4.81 -38.69 -24.59
N LEU A 339 5.06 -39.93 -24.15
CA LEU A 339 6.27 -40.72 -24.39
C LEU A 339 6.04 -41.76 -25.48
#